data_AF-A0A0N9NDL0-F1
#
_entry.id   AF-A0A0N9NDL0-F1
#
_cell.length_a   1.000
_cell.length_b   1.000
_cell.length_c   1.000
_cell.angle_alpha   90.00
_cell.angle_beta   90.00
_cell.angle_gamma   90.00
#
_symmetry.space_group_name_H-M   'P 1'
#
loop_
_entity.id
_entity.type
_entity.pdbx_description
1 polymer ?
#
loop_
_entity_poly.entity_id
_entity_poly.type
_entity_poly.pdbx_seq_one_letter_code
_entity_poly.pdbx_strand_id
1 'polypeptide(L)'
;MRINTATRAMAAAATLGVALTACSGAGDDITAQQSSRQQSGAPAHTSTTDTDAGPGQTEATQPTEQAPQQPGASTTDAPPTTTPAAETNARPGSGHGYCFDLNSALARDAIATLGTDMQGGAWQPQGASEHPLSEGCGLDWLLVNGSGVQDATYTSRVLLFAGGKYLGTVEPHEFSYTSIAGGTLNSVTVRYRWLRKDDPFCCPQGGPTEVTVTLSGGRLSRTGQFPPET
;
A
#
# COMPACT_ATOMS: atom_id res chain seq x y z
N MET A 1 44.56 -9.46 -17.53
CA MET A 1 44.57 -8.13 -16.89
C MET A 1 45.06 -7.13 -17.93
N ARG A 2 44.14 -6.42 -18.60
CA ARG A 2 44.46 -5.35 -19.57
C ARG A 2 43.59 -4.16 -19.19
N ILE A 3 44.26 -3.06 -18.88
CA ILE A 3 43.71 -1.77 -18.46
C ILE A 3 43.40 -1.01 -19.75
N ASN A 4 42.13 -0.69 -20.00
CA ASN A 4 41.73 0.27 -21.02
C ASN A 4 41.19 1.53 -20.33
N THR A 5 42.05 2.53 -20.26
CA THR A 5 41.73 3.94 -19.97
C THR A 5 41.58 4.68 -21.29
N ALA A 6 40.43 5.32 -21.53
CA ALA A 6 40.29 6.47 -22.44
C ALA A 6 39.01 7.22 -22.07
N THR A 7 39.10 8.32 -21.33
CA THR A 7 39.19 9.72 -21.79
C THR A 7 37.82 10.34 -22.10
N ARG A 8 37.53 11.39 -21.33
CA ARG A 8 36.35 12.27 -21.35
C ARG A 8 36.19 13.02 -22.67
N ALA A 9 34.96 13.39 -23.01
CA ALA A 9 34.67 14.61 -23.76
C ALA A 9 33.37 15.23 -23.24
N MET A 10 33.49 16.45 -22.71
CA MET A 10 32.39 17.38 -22.48
C MET A 10 32.01 18.02 -23.82
N ALA A 11 30.72 18.25 -24.05
CA ALA A 11 30.25 19.26 -24.98
C ALA A 11 28.95 19.88 -24.42
N ALA A 12 29.07 21.15 -24.03
CA ALA A 12 27.95 22.04 -23.76
C ALA A 12 27.40 22.58 -25.08
N ALA A 13 26.08 22.71 -25.20
CA ALA A 13 25.45 23.55 -26.22
C ALA A 13 24.22 24.22 -25.59
N ALA A 14 24.34 25.53 -25.41
CA ALA A 14 23.26 26.44 -25.08
C ALA A 14 22.57 26.89 -26.37
N THR A 15 21.24 26.95 -26.38
CA THR A 15 20.49 27.72 -27.39
C THR A 15 19.38 28.52 -26.72
N LEU A 16 19.52 29.84 -26.82
CA LEU A 16 18.47 30.84 -26.63
C LEU A 16 17.40 30.68 -27.73
N GLY A 17 16.14 30.90 -27.36
CA GLY A 17 15.04 31.09 -28.30
C GLY A 17 13.89 31.85 -27.64
N VAL A 18 13.90 33.18 -27.80
CA VAL A 18 12.82 34.10 -27.43
C VAL A 18 11.81 34.14 -28.58
N ALA A 19 10.52 34.02 -28.29
CA ALA A 19 9.45 34.49 -29.17
C ALA A 19 8.30 35.06 -28.32
N LEU A 20 8.19 36.38 -28.34
CA LEU A 20 7.04 37.16 -27.88
C LEU A 20 5.94 37.10 -28.94
N THR A 21 4.72 36.74 -28.54
CA THR A 21 3.52 37.12 -29.31
C THR A 21 2.41 37.46 -28.33
N ALA A 22 2.10 38.76 -28.27
CA ALA A 22 0.95 39.32 -27.59
C ALA A 22 -0.19 39.48 -28.60
N CYS A 23 -1.42 39.18 -28.19
CA CYS A 23 -2.62 39.86 -28.68
C CYS A 23 -3.66 39.87 -27.57
N SER A 24 -3.97 41.10 -27.16
CA SER A 24 -4.96 41.50 -26.18
C SER A 24 -6.38 41.22 -26.67
N GLY A 25 -7.24 40.74 -25.77
CA GLY A 25 -8.69 40.79 -25.92
C GLY A 25 -9.29 41.31 -24.61
N ALA A 26 -9.81 42.54 -24.66
CA ALA A 26 -10.55 43.21 -23.59
C ALA A 26 -12.06 43.13 -23.88
N GLY A 27 -12.88 43.23 -22.82
CA GLY A 27 -14.34 43.25 -22.82
C GLY A 27 -14.87 42.38 -21.68
N ASP A 28 -14.91 42.88 -20.44
CA ASP A 28 -16.03 43.63 -19.83
C ASP A 28 -17.33 42.81 -19.76
N ASP A 29 -17.69 42.32 -18.57
CA ASP A 29 -18.74 42.98 -17.76
C ASP A 29 -19.01 42.23 -16.45
N ILE A 30 -19.14 43.03 -15.39
CA ILE A 30 -19.54 42.63 -14.04
C ILE A 30 -21.08 42.53 -14.01
N THR A 31 -21.63 41.44 -13.51
CA THR A 31 -22.93 41.48 -12.82
C THR A 31 -22.95 40.49 -11.67
N ALA A 32 -23.03 41.04 -10.46
CA ALA A 32 -23.44 40.32 -9.26
C ALA A 32 -24.97 40.37 -9.11
N GLN A 33 -25.60 39.25 -8.76
CA GLN A 33 -26.82 39.11 -7.93
C GLN A 33 -27.24 37.61 -7.94
N GLN A 34 -27.04 36.87 -6.84
CA GLN A 34 -27.90 36.68 -5.66
C GLN A 34 -29.07 35.68 -5.83
N SER A 35 -29.08 34.70 -4.90
CA SER A 35 -30.23 33.94 -4.33
C SER A 35 -31.01 33.02 -5.27
N SER A 36 -31.35 31.77 -4.95
CA SER A 36 -31.49 31.01 -3.69
C SER A 36 -31.81 29.54 -4.03
N ARG A 37 -31.52 28.59 -3.13
CA ARG A 37 -32.25 27.32 -2.82
C ARG A 37 -31.34 26.39 -2.00
N GLN A 38 -31.55 26.31 -0.68
CA GLN A 38 -32.34 25.26 0.03
C GLN A 38 -31.47 24.13 0.61
N GLN A 39 -30.97 24.41 1.81
CA GLN A 39 -31.01 23.63 3.06
C GLN A 39 -31.67 22.23 3.03
N SER A 40 -30.90 21.21 3.40
CA SER A 40 -31.26 19.93 4.06
C SER A 40 -29.95 19.15 4.23
N GLY A 41 -29.50 18.59 5.36
CA GLY A 41 -29.93 18.48 6.74
C GLY A 41 -28.94 17.46 7.33
N ALA A 42 -28.16 17.83 8.35
CA ALA A 42 -27.20 16.94 9.01
C ALA A 42 -27.85 16.26 10.22
N PRO A 43 -27.73 14.94 10.41
CA PRO A 43 -27.95 14.35 11.72
C PRO A 43 -26.67 14.43 12.55
N ALA A 44 -26.78 15.12 13.68
CA ALA A 44 -25.85 15.04 14.80
C ALA A 44 -26.11 13.73 15.55
N HIS A 45 -25.08 12.92 15.78
CA HIS A 45 -25.12 11.86 16.78
C HIS A 45 -24.20 12.25 17.93
N THR A 46 -24.86 12.65 19.02
CA THR A 46 -24.30 12.85 20.36
C THR A 46 -23.75 11.56 20.92
N SER A 47 -22.50 11.62 21.42
CA SER A 47 -21.94 10.63 22.33
C SER A 47 -22.46 10.87 23.75
N THR A 48 -22.84 9.80 24.45
CA THR A 48 -23.03 9.78 25.90
C THR A 48 -22.23 8.61 26.48
N THR A 49 -21.21 8.97 27.25
CA THR A 49 -20.68 8.21 28.41
C THR A 49 -21.72 8.24 29.54
N ASP A 50 -21.93 7.14 30.27
CA ASP A 50 -21.41 6.97 31.65
C ASP A 50 -21.86 5.62 32.28
N THR A 51 -21.32 5.39 33.48
CA THR A 51 -20.95 4.17 34.18
C THR A 51 -21.97 3.76 35.28
N ASP A 52 -21.81 2.52 35.76
CA ASP A 52 -21.97 2.06 37.17
C ASP A 52 -23.21 1.22 37.61
N ALA A 53 -23.05 0.58 38.78
CA ALA A 53 -23.31 -0.83 39.11
C ALA A 53 -24.61 -1.25 39.86
N GLY A 54 -24.86 -2.58 39.84
CA GLY A 54 -25.39 -3.44 40.93
C GLY A 54 -26.91 -3.60 41.09
N PRO A 55 -27.43 -4.49 41.98
CA PRO A 55 -27.02 -5.86 42.41
C PRO A 55 -28.17 -6.90 42.27
N GLY A 56 -27.93 -8.20 42.48
CA GLY A 56 -29.04 -9.17 42.63
C GLY A 56 -28.64 -10.66 42.65
N GLN A 57 -28.75 -11.27 43.84
CA GLN A 57 -28.52 -12.67 44.15
C GLN A 57 -29.72 -13.56 43.76
N THR A 58 -29.49 -14.84 43.42
CA THR A 58 -30.35 -15.93 43.90
C THR A 58 -29.56 -17.23 44.04
N GLU A 59 -29.74 -17.82 45.21
CA GLU A 59 -29.17 -19.02 45.81
C GLU A 59 -30.04 -20.26 45.50
N ALA A 60 -29.44 -21.45 45.34
CA ALA A 60 -29.94 -22.73 45.93
C ALA A 60 -29.15 -23.98 45.47
N THR A 61 -28.32 -24.47 46.39
CA THR A 61 -28.26 -25.85 46.96
C THR A 61 -28.01 -27.11 46.11
N GLN A 62 -26.90 -27.78 46.48
CA GLN A 62 -26.53 -29.21 46.32
C GLN A 62 -27.58 -30.21 46.87
N PRO A 63 -27.51 -31.50 46.48
CA PRO A 63 -26.91 -32.48 47.40
C PRO A 63 -25.91 -33.47 46.77
N THR A 64 -25.00 -33.89 47.64
CA THR A 64 -23.91 -34.86 47.56
C THR A 64 -24.40 -36.32 47.46
N GLU A 65 -23.71 -37.17 46.71
CA GLU A 65 -23.65 -38.61 47.02
C GLU A 65 -22.27 -39.21 46.64
N GLN A 66 -21.65 -39.88 47.62
CA GLN A 66 -20.30 -40.45 47.56
C GLN A 66 -20.30 -41.97 47.38
N ALA A 67 -19.45 -42.44 46.46
CA ALA A 67 -18.59 -43.66 46.50
C ALA A 67 -19.27 -45.06 46.39
N PRO A 68 -18.66 -46.07 45.73
CA PRO A 68 -17.27 -46.52 45.96
C PRO A 68 -16.38 -46.77 44.73
N GLN A 69 -15.07 -46.79 45.02
CA GLN A 69 -13.95 -47.11 44.14
C GLN A 69 -13.90 -48.60 43.77
N GLN A 70 -13.51 -48.92 42.52
CA GLN A 70 -12.69 -50.10 42.23
C GLN A 70 -11.78 -49.87 40.99
N PRO A 71 -10.61 -50.52 40.93
CA PRO A 71 -9.49 -50.18 40.06
C PRO A 71 -9.50 -50.96 38.75
N GLY A 72 -8.96 -50.36 37.69
CA GLY A 72 -8.58 -51.11 36.50
C GLY A 72 -8.28 -50.27 35.26
N ALA A 73 -7.16 -50.60 34.61
CA ALA A 73 -6.75 -50.25 33.27
C ALA A 73 -6.32 -48.81 32.99
N SER A 74 -5.03 -48.53 33.26
CA SER A 74 -4.24 -47.61 32.46
C SER A 74 -4.35 -48.00 30.98
N THR A 75 -5.12 -47.25 30.20
CA THR A 75 -4.90 -47.15 28.76
C THR A 75 -4.24 -45.81 28.52
N THR A 76 -2.95 -45.87 28.19
CA THR A 76 -2.22 -44.74 27.64
C THR A 76 -2.85 -44.41 26.30
N ASP A 77 -3.81 -43.49 26.31
CA ASP A 77 -4.31 -42.86 25.09
C ASP A 77 -3.18 -41.97 24.59
N ALA A 78 -2.46 -42.47 23.59
CA ALA A 78 -1.49 -41.67 22.87
C ALA A 78 -2.25 -40.50 22.22
N PRO A 79 -1.78 -39.24 22.35
CA PRO A 79 -2.41 -38.14 21.65
C PRO A 79 -2.46 -38.47 20.16
N PRO A 80 -3.60 -38.23 19.47
CA PRO A 80 -3.65 -38.41 18.03
C PRO A 80 -2.52 -37.55 17.44
N THR A 81 -1.56 -38.22 16.83
CA THR A 81 -0.58 -37.54 15.98
C THR A 81 -1.41 -36.96 14.85
N THR A 82 -1.71 -35.66 14.94
CA THR A 82 -2.27 -34.90 13.83
C THR A 82 -1.23 -34.97 12.72
N THR A 83 -1.43 -35.91 11.81
CA THR A 83 -0.79 -35.92 10.51
C THR A 83 -0.94 -34.49 9.97
N PRO A 84 0.15 -33.76 9.71
CA PRO A 84 0.04 -32.47 9.04
C PRO A 84 -0.74 -32.70 7.77
N ALA A 85 -1.87 -32.00 7.61
CA ALA A 85 -2.56 -31.95 6.35
C ALA A 85 -1.51 -31.60 5.30
N ALA A 86 -1.37 -32.44 4.27
CA ALA A 86 -0.44 -32.19 3.20
C ALA A 86 -0.67 -30.78 2.68
N GLU A 87 0.31 -29.89 2.88
CA GLU A 87 0.31 -28.56 2.27
C GLU A 87 0.19 -28.78 0.77
N THR A 88 -1.01 -28.55 0.28
CA THR A 88 -1.32 -28.50 -1.14
C THR A 88 -0.51 -27.34 -1.65
N ASN A 89 0.71 -27.59 -2.19
CA ASN A 89 1.67 -26.64 -2.74
C ASN A 89 1.14 -25.21 -2.79
N ALA A 90 1.12 -24.55 -1.62
CA ALA A 90 0.51 -23.24 -1.51
C ALA A 90 1.40 -22.29 -2.30
N ARG A 91 0.82 -21.52 -3.22
CA ARG A 91 1.57 -20.56 -4.00
C ARG A 91 2.31 -19.63 -3.01
N PRO A 92 3.64 -19.47 -3.12
CA PRO A 92 4.38 -18.60 -2.22
C PRO A 92 3.80 -17.19 -2.24
N GLY A 93 3.63 -16.61 -1.06
CA GLY A 93 3.06 -15.27 -0.92
C GLY A 93 1.54 -15.20 -0.96
N SER A 94 0.82 -16.27 -1.33
CA SER A 94 -0.66 -16.30 -1.27
C SER A 94 -1.15 -16.64 0.14
N GLY A 95 -2.35 -16.20 0.48
CA GLY A 95 -2.95 -16.34 1.81
C GLY A 95 -4.32 -15.68 1.86
N HIS A 96 -5.15 -16.09 2.83
CA HIS A 96 -6.50 -15.52 3.07
C HIS A 96 -7.41 -15.39 1.83
N GLY A 97 -7.22 -16.25 0.82
CA GLY A 97 -8.00 -16.23 -0.43
C GLY A 97 -7.42 -15.34 -1.53
N TYR A 98 -6.30 -14.65 -1.30
CA TYR A 98 -5.66 -13.73 -2.24
C TYR A 98 -4.42 -14.31 -2.92
N CYS A 99 -4.20 -13.88 -4.16
CA CYS A 99 -3.02 -14.20 -4.96
C CYS A 99 -1.73 -13.71 -4.33
N PHE A 100 -1.80 -12.58 -3.63
CA PHE A 100 -0.76 -12.02 -2.79
C PHE A 100 -1.35 -11.59 -1.46
N ASP A 101 -0.72 -12.02 -0.38
CA ASP A 101 -1.11 -11.70 0.97
C ASP A 101 -0.10 -10.76 1.61
N LEU A 102 -0.61 -9.64 2.13
CA LEU A 102 0.16 -8.59 2.78
C LEU A 102 0.99 -9.09 3.97
N ASN A 103 0.50 -10.11 4.67
CA ASN A 103 1.11 -10.68 5.86
C ASN A 103 2.00 -11.89 5.55
N SER A 104 2.17 -12.23 4.27
CA SER A 104 3.00 -13.35 3.86
C SER A 104 4.48 -13.16 4.17
N ALA A 105 5.21 -14.27 4.28
CA ALA A 105 6.68 -14.22 4.32
C ALA A 105 7.26 -13.50 3.10
N LEU A 106 6.70 -13.72 1.90
CA LEU A 106 7.13 -13.05 0.67
C LEU A 106 7.03 -11.52 0.77
N ALA A 107 5.94 -10.99 1.34
CA ALA A 107 5.78 -9.55 1.55
C ALA A 107 6.86 -9.01 2.50
N ARG A 108 7.05 -9.67 3.65
CA ARG A 108 8.05 -9.26 4.65
C ARG A 108 9.48 -9.31 4.10
N ASP A 109 9.83 -10.38 3.39
CA ASP A 109 11.15 -10.54 2.79
C ASP A 109 11.41 -9.48 1.72
N ALA A 110 10.40 -9.18 0.89
CA ALA A 110 10.51 -8.15 -0.14
C ALA A 110 10.68 -6.75 0.47
N ILE A 111 9.93 -6.41 1.53
CA ILE A 111 10.11 -5.14 2.27
C ILE A 111 11.53 -5.05 2.85
N ALA A 112 12.05 -6.15 3.42
CA ALA A 112 13.39 -6.17 3.99
C ALA A 112 14.49 -5.86 2.96
N THR A 113 14.28 -6.17 1.67
CA THR A 113 15.23 -5.84 0.60
C THR A 113 15.41 -4.33 0.36
N LEU A 114 14.46 -3.51 0.83
CA LEU A 114 14.53 -2.05 0.68
C LEU A 114 15.48 -1.38 1.68
N GLY A 115 15.83 -2.05 2.78
CA GLY A 115 16.60 -1.45 3.87
C GLY A 115 15.76 -0.44 4.67
N THR A 116 16.37 0.69 5.05
CA THR A 116 15.67 1.81 5.69
C THR A 116 15.19 2.81 4.65
N ASP A 117 14.19 3.63 4.99
CA ASP A 117 13.85 4.79 4.15
C ASP A 117 14.96 5.86 4.17
N MET A 118 14.82 6.88 3.34
CA MET A 118 15.81 7.95 3.19
C MET A 118 16.11 8.74 4.47
N GLN A 119 15.23 8.67 5.47
CA GLN A 119 15.39 9.32 6.78
C GLN A 119 15.72 8.31 7.90
N GLY A 120 16.10 7.08 7.54
CA GLY A 120 16.49 6.03 8.48
C GLY A 120 15.32 5.32 9.16
N GLY A 121 14.08 5.55 8.72
CA GLY A 121 12.90 4.86 9.21
C GLY A 121 12.69 3.47 8.57
N ALA A 122 11.66 2.77 9.05
CA ALA A 122 11.26 1.47 8.50
C ALA A 122 10.19 1.64 7.42
N TRP A 123 10.14 0.70 6.48
CA TRP A 123 9.06 0.61 5.49
C TRP A 123 7.86 -0.12 6.09
N GLN A 124 6.70 0.53 6.04
CA GLN A 124 5.45 0.03 6.59
C GLN A 124 4.44 -0.27 5.47
N PRO A 125 3.85 -1.47 5.44
CA PRO A 125 2.77 -1.78 4.50
C PRO A 125 1.59 -0.82 4.65
N GLN A 126 1.04 -0.37 3.52
CA GLN A 126 -0.14 0.50 3.48
C GLN A 126 -1.31 -0.14 2.76
N GLY A 127 -1.03 -0.95 1.74
CA GLY A 127 -2.05 -1.64 0.97
C GLY A 127 -1.41 -2.54 -0.07
N ALA A 128 -2.19 -3.50 -0.57
CA ALA A 128 -1.75 -4.41 -1.60
C ALA A 128 -2.89 -4.72 -2.58
N SER A 129 -2.58 -5.40 -3.67
CA SER A 129 -3.62 -5.97 -4.54
C SER A 129 -4.44 -7.01 -3.78
N GLU A 130 -5.75 -6.99 -4.00
CA GLU A 130 -6.72 -7.92 -3.39
C GLU A 130 -7.25 -8.91 -4.43
N HIS A 131 -6.40 -9.32 -5.39
CA HIS A 131 -6.82 -10.26 -6.43
C HIS A 131 -7.15 -11.64 -5.82
N PRO A 132 -8.37 -12.16 -6.00
CA PRO A 132 -8.76 -13.43 -5.41
C PRO A 132 -8.15 -14.61 -6.17
N LEU A 133 -7.73 -15.64 -5.44
CA LEU A 133 -7.18 -16.87 -6.02
C LEU A 133 -8.14 -17.54 -7.02
N SER A 134 -9.46 -17.40 -6.81
CA SER A 134 -10.49 -17.99 -7.65
C SER A 134 -10.58 -17.41 -9.05
N GLU A 135 -10.10 -16.18 -9.26
CA GLU A 135 -10.14 -15.50 -10.56
C GLU A 135 -8.82 -15.65 -11.35
N GLY A 136 -7.89 -16.43 -10.79
CA GLY A 136 -6.53 -16.54 -11.31
C GLY A 136 -5.66 -15.37 -10.86
N CYS A 137 -4.35 -15.54 -11.05
CA CYS A 137 -3.37 -14.60 -10.55
C CYS A 137 -2.45 -14.09 -11.65
N GLY A 138 -2.10 -12.80 -11.58
CA GLY A 138 -1.15 -12.17 -12.49
C GLY A 138 -0.12 -11.32 -11.75
N LEU A 139 -0.15 -10.02 -12.00
CA LEU A 139 0.67 -9.00 -11.37
C LEU A 139 -0.02 -8.49 -10.09
N ASP A 140 0.65 -8.67 -8.98
CA ASP A 140 0.26 -8.17 -7.68
C ASP A 140 1.19 -7.02 -7.24
N TRP A 141 0.70 -6.16 -6.36
CA TRP A 141 1.46 -5.00 -5.88
C TRP A 141 1.33 -4.81 -4.37
N LEU A 142 2.31 -4.13 -3.79
CA LEU A 142 2.34 -3.69 -2.39
C LEU A 142 2.84 -2.26 -2.32
N LEU A 143 2.03 -1.36 -1.74
CA LEU A 143 2.42 -0.01 -1.40
C LEU A 143 2.96 0.01 0.03
N VAL A 144 4.16 0.59 0.21
CA VAL A 144 4.76 0.85 1.52
C VAL A 144 5.05 2.34 1.69
N ASN A 145 4.96 2.82 2.93
CA ASN A 145 5.38 4.17 3.33
C ASN A 145 6.57 4.08 4.28
N GLY A 146 7.52 5.02 4.15
CA GLY A 146 8.60 5.21 5.10
C GLY A 146 8.09 5.83 6.40
N SER A 147 8.63 5.41 7.53
CA SER A 147 8.27 5.91 8.86
C SER A 147 9.24 6.98 9.40
N GLY A 148 10.28 7.32 8.66
CA GLY A 148 11.34 8.24 9.09
C GLY A 148 10.90 9.71 9.10
N VAL A 149 9.86 10.03 8.32
CA VAL A 149 9.12 11.30 8.42
C VAL A 149 7.71 11.00 8.92
N GLN A 150 7.21 11.79 9.87
CA GLN A 150 5.88 11.62 10.47
C GLN A 150 4.89 12.71 9.99
N ASP A 151 5.09 13.21 8.78
CA ASP A 151 4.22 14.19 8.12
C ASP A 151 3.89 13.76 6.69
N ALA A 152 3.12 14.57 5.96
CA ALA A 152 2.65 14.25 4.61
C ALA A 152 3.76 14.09 3.55
N THR A 153 5.02 14.42 3.87
CA THR A 153 6.17 14.30 2.97
C THR A 153 6.89 12.96 3.09
N TYR A 154 6.39 12.00 3.89
CA TYR A 154 6.91 10.63 3.88
C TYR A 154 7.02 10.11 2.45
N THR A 155 8.06 9.31 2.20
CA THR A 155 8.24 8.67 0.90
C THR A 155 7.59 7.32 0.86
N SER A 156 7.27 6.85 -0.34
CA SER A 156 6.61 5.58 -0.57
C SER A 156 7.30 4.79 -1.67
N ARG A 157 7.10 3.48 -1.65
CA ARG A 157 7.52 2.57 -2.72
C ARG A 157 6.41 1.60 -3.11
N VAL A 158 6.33 1.22 -4.37
CA VAL A 158 5.41 0.20 -4.88
C VAL A 158 6.20 -1.02 -5.34
N LEU A 159 6.06 -2.11 -4.61
CA LEU A 159 6.71 -3.39 -4.88
C LEU A 159 5.81 -4.24 -5.77
N LEU A 160 6.41 -4.99 -6.69
CA LEU A 160 5.71 -5.80 -7.69
C LEU A 160 5.95 -7.29 -7.46
N PHE A 161 4.90 -8.10 -7.62
CA PHE A 161 4.94 -9.54 -7.42
C PHE A 161 4.27 -10.28 -8.56
N ALA A 162 4.80 -11.43 -8.95
CA ALA A 162 4.09 -12.37 -9.79
C ALA A 162 4.63 -13.79 -9.60
N GLY A 163 3.75 -14.79 -9.71
CA GLY A 163 4.17 -16.20 -9.62
C GLY A 163 4.85 -16.56 -8.29
N GLY A 164 4.47 -15.90 -7.19
CA GLY A 164 5.07 -16.09 -5.87
C GLY A 164 6.49 -15.56 -5.73
N LYS A 165 6.85 -14.54 -6.52
CA LYS A 165 8.17 -13.90 -6.50
C LYS A 165 8.04 -12.39 -6.44
N TYR A 166 8.98 -11.76 -5.75
CA TYR A 166 9.21 -10.31 -5.82
C TYR A 166 9.97 -9.98 -7.11
N LEU A 167 9.48 -8.98 -7.85
CA LEU A 167 9.99 -8.57 -9.16
C LEU A 167 10.73 -7.22 -9.15
N GLY A 168 10.82 -6.55 -7.99
CA GLY A 168 11.36 -5.21 -7.84
C GLY A 168 10.29 -4.14 -7.64
N THR A 169 10.70 -2.87 -7.69
CA THR A 169 9.82 -1.72 -7.50
C THR A 169 9.32 -1.13 -8.82
N VAL A 170 8.22 -0.39 -8.78
CA VAL A 170 7.75 0.40 -9.93
C VAL A 170 8.75 1.51 -10.23
N GLU A 171 9.02 2.34 -9.23
CA GLU A 171 9.93 3.48 -9.26
C GLU A 171 11.42 3.10 -9.09
N PRO A 172 12.35 3.91 -9.65
CA PRO A 172 13.79 3.74 -9.44
C PRO A 172 14.22 4.07 -8.00
N HIS A 173 13.65 5.13 -7.43
CA HIS A 173 13.85 5.56 -6.04
C HIS A 173 12.50 5.99 -5.46
N GLU A 174 12.42 6.10 -4.14
CA GLU A 174 11.21 6.47 -3.43
C GLU A 174 10.75 7.91 -3.74
N PHE A 175 9.43 8.09 -3.74
CA PHE A 175 8.77 9.38 -3.97
C PHE A 175 7.69 9.62 -2.91
N SER A 176 7.55 10.87 -2.46
CA SER A 176 6.41 11.30 -1.64
C SER A 176 5.12 11.39 -2.46
N TYR A 177 3.97 11.40 -1.80
CA TYR A 177 2.65 11.54 -2.43
C TYR A 177 2.37 10.51 -3.55
N THR A 178 2.91 9.31 -3.39
CA THR A 178 2.67 8.17 -4.29
C THR A 178 1.34 7.50 -3.94
N SER A 179 0.55 7.15 -4.94
CA SER A 179 -0.73 6.46 -4.76
C SER A 179 -0.99 5.45 -5.88
N ILE A 180 -1.78 4.41 -5.61
CA ILE A 180 -2.29 3.53 -6.67
C ILE A 180 -3.49 4.22 -7.33
N ALA A 181 -3.43 4.40 -8.65
CA ALA A 181 -4.53 4.97 -9.44
C ALA A 181 -5.49 3.89 -9.94
N GLY A 182 -5.01 2.65 -10.08
CA GLY A 182 -5.82 1.51 -10.48
C GLY A 182 -4.96 0.34 -10.96
N GLY A 183 -5.61 -0.73 -11.39
CA GLY A 183 -4.93 -1.90 -11.92
C GLY A 183 -5.89 -2.88 -12.57
N THR A 184 -5.29 -3.89 -13.20
CA THR A 184 -5.95 -5.10 -13.71
C THR A 184 -5.18 -6.30 -13.20
N LEU A 185 -5.62 -7.51 -13.55
CA LEU A 185 -4.87 -8.72 -13.22
C LEU A 185 -3.42 -8.70 -13.73
N ASN A 186 -3.11 -7.94 -14.80
CA ASN A 186 -1.78 -7.91 -15.41
C ASN A 186 -1.12 -6.53 -15.37
N SER A 187 -1.73 -5.54 -14.73
CA SER A 187 -1.18 -4.18 -14.70
C SER A 187 -1.49 -3.44 -13.41
N VAL A 188 -0.63 -2.49 -13.06
CA VAL A 188 -0.87 -1.51 -11.99
C VAL A 188 -0.46 -0.14 -12.49
N THR A 189 -1.28 0.87 -12.25
CA THR A 189 -0.96 2.27 -12.51
C THR A 189 -0.71 2.98 -11.20
N VAL A 190 0.49 3.53 -11.07
CA VAL A 190 0.92 4.33 -9.93
C VAL A 190 0.89 5.79 -10.33
N ARG A 191 0.29 6.63 -9.48
CA ARG A 191 0.20 8.07 -9.64
C ARG A 191 1.12 8.76 -8.66
N TYR A 192 1.90 9.69 -9.18
CA TYR A 192 2.87 10.48 -8.43
C TYR A 192 2.49 11.95 -8.45
N ARG A 193 2.69 12.62 -7.31
CA ARG A 193 2.59 14.07 -7.14
C ARG A 193 3.82 14.55 -6.37
N TRP A 194 4.06 15.86 -6.36
CA TRP A 194 5.18 16.43 -5.62
C TRP A 194 4.90 17.88 -5.22
N LEU A 195 5.62 18.36 -4.22
CA LEU A 195 5.57 19.76 -3.82
C LEU A 195 6.34 20.63 -4.81
N ARG A 196 5.74 21.75 -5.20
CA ARG A 196 6.46 22.90 -5.75
C ARG A 196 7.02 23.74 -4.59
N LYS A 197 7.89 24.69 -4.93
CA LYS A 197 8.64 25.52 -3.97
C LYS A 197 7.78 26.12 -2.85
N ASP A 198 6.55 26.55 -3.16
CA ASP A 198 5.67 27.28 -2.25
C ASP A 198 4.41 26.47 -1.88
N ASP A 199 4.39 25.15 -2.15
CA ASP A 199 3.27 24.30 -1.81
C ASP A 199 3.27 23.97 -0.30
N PRO A 200 2.13 24.05 0.40
CA PRO A 200 2.03 23.49 1.74
C PRO A 200 2.05 21.96 1.68
N PHE A 201 2.61 21.32 2.71
CA PHE A 201 2.84 19.86 2.74
C PHE A 201 1.57 19.02 2.56
N CYS A 202 0.38 19.54 2.87
CA CYS A 202 -0.88 18.82 2.65
C CYS A 202 -1.25 18.67 1.16
N CYS A 203 -0.72 19.53 0.31
CA CYS A 203 -1.44 19.95 -0.88
C CYS A 203 -0.51 20.12 -2.10
N PRO A 204 0.20 19.05 -2.51
CA PRO A 204 1.13 19.11 -3.63
C PRO A 204 0.44 19.52 -4.94
N GLN A 205 0.93 20.55 -5.62
CA GLN A 205 0.43 21.01 -6.93
C GLN A 205 1.28 20.50 -8.10
N GLY A 206 2.40 19.82 -7.83
CA GLY A 206 3.14 19.07 -8.84
C GLY A 206 2.40 17.81 -9.27
N GLY A 207 2.50 17.47 -10.57
CA GLY A 207 1.80 16.34 -11.17
C GLY A 207 0.29 16.57 -11.37
N PRO A 208 -0.52 15.49 -11.48
CA PRO A 208 -0.09 14.10 -11.41
C PRO A 208 0.67 13.67 -12.67
N THR A 209 1.68 12.82 -12.49
CA THR A 209 2.15 11.92 -13.55
C THR A 209 1.80 10.49 -13.17
N GLU A 210 1.66 9.63 -14.16
CA GLU A 210 1.33 8.23 -13.95
C GLU A 210 2.35 7.32 -14.64
N VAL A 211 2.63 6.19 -13.99
CA VAL A 211 3.39 5.09 -14.57
C VAL A 211 2.55 3.83 -14.45
N THR A 212 2.24 3.24 -15.60
CA THR A 212 1.62 1.92 -15.67
C THR A 212 2.70 0.87 -15.85
N VAL A 213 2.70 -0.13 -14.97
CA VAL A 213 3.47 -1.35 -15.14
C VAL A 213 2.57 -2.44 -15.67
N THR A 214 2.98 -3.10 -16.75
CA THR A 214 2.27 -4.23 -17.34
C THR A 214 3.15 -5.46 -17.36
N LEU A 215 2.60 -6.59 -16.90
CA LEU A 215 3.21 -7.91 -16.98
C LEU A 215 2.71 -8.61 -18.26
N SER A 216 3.63 -8.95 -19.16
CA SER A 216 3.33 -9.71 -20.37
C SER A 216 4.45 -10.70 -20.68
N GLY A 217 4.12 -11.96 -20.89
CA GLY A 217 5.10 -13.02 -21.16
C GLY A 217 6.18 -13.16 -20.06
N GLY A 218 5.82 -12.89 -18.80
CA GLY A 218 6.75 -12.91 -17.67
C GLY A 218 7.71 -11.72 -17.59
N ARG A 219 7.51 -10.68 -18.42
CA ARG A 219 8.33 -9.45 -18.42
C ARG A 219 7.51 -8.26 -17.99
N LEU A 220 8.13 -7.39 -17.19
CA LEU A 220 7.56 -6.10 -16.82
C LEU A 220 7.91 -5.06 -17.88
N SER A 221 6.92 -4.28 -18.30
CA SER A 221 7.08 -3.07 -19.09
C SER A 221 6.52 -1.89 -18.32
N ARG A 222 7.20 -0.74 -18.39
CA ARG A 222 6.79 0.50 -17.72
C ARG A 222 6.52 1.55 -18.79
N THR A 223 5.38 2.20 -18.68
CA THR A 223 4.95 3.26 -19.61
C THR A 223 4.41 4.43 -18.80
N GLY A 224 4.72 5.65 -19.24
CA GLY A 224 4.39 6.86 -18.49
C GLY A 224 5.65 7.60 -18.03
N GLN A 225 5.49 8.47 -17.03
CA GLN A 225 6.53 9.41 -16.61
C GLN A 225 6.62 9.44 -15.08
N PHE A 226 7.84 9.27 -14.56
CA PHE A 226 8.13 9.55 -13.16
C PHE A 226 8.16 11.08 -12.92
N PRO A 227 8.04 11.51 -11.66
CA PRO A 227 8.33 12.89 -11.28
C PRO A 227 9.70 13.35 -11.81
N PRO A 228 9.87 14.66 -12.07
CA PRO A 228 11.18 15.19 -12.43
C PRO A 228 12.17 14.97 -11.28
N GLU A 229 13.42 14.68 -11.64
CA GLU A 229 14.55 14.70 -10.70
C GLU A 229 14.69 16.13 -10.14
N THR A 230 14.80 16.26 -8.82
CA THR A 230 14.95 17.56 -8.12
C THR A 230 16.36 17.75 -7.61
#